data_AF-A0A2R5LAC9-F1
#
_entry.id   AF-A0A2R5LAC9-F1
#
_cell.length_a   1.000
_cell.length_b   1.000
_cell.length_c   1.000
_cell.angle_alpha   90.00
_cell.angle_beta   90.00
_cell.angle_gamma   90.00
#
_symmetry.space_group_name_H-M   'P 1'
#
loop_
_entity.id
_entity.type
_entity.pdbx_description
1 polymer ?
#
loop_
_entity_poly.entity_id
_entity_poly.type
_entity_poly.pdbx_seq_one_letter_code
_entity_poly.pdbx_strand_id
1 'polypeptide(L)'
;VRLTTVQLAVMECSLPASYCSPTRPPVAPPAGSDLCGPPKGLHVNFDTDKDDPQDRRKKYLTAKYGPHQMSLIKKRLRVEMWMYEQLQVLYRSSDDNHDIEIDLDELLDMESDRHRREFLTAKLADAKQSSDHVQAFITELLQRAKTL
;
A
#
# COMPACT_ATOMS: atom_id res chain seq x y z
N VAL A 1 27.57 29.48 -21.95
CA VAL A 1 27.51 29.13 -20.51
C VAL A 1 26.33 29.86 -19.87
N ARG A 2 25.17 29.21 -19.76
CA ARG A 2 24.09 29.63 -18.85
C ARG A 2 23.47 28.38 -18.26
N LEU A 3 23.94 28.06 -17.06
CA LEU A 3 23.40 27.04 -16.18
C LEU A 3 22.08 27.59 -15.60
N THR A 4 20.96 26.96 -15.93
CA THR A 4 19.71 27.17 -15.20
C THR A 4 19.63 26.10 -14.13
N THR A 5 19.88 26.53 -12.89
CA THR A 5 19.65 25.76 -11.67
C THR A 5 18.15 25.41 -11.58
N VAL A 6 17.85 24.12 -11.45
CA VAL A 6 16.51 23.64 -11.07
C VAL A 6 16.51 23.60 -9.54
N GLN A 7 15.72 24.47 -8.94
CA GLN A 7 15.46 24.50 -7.49
C GLN A 7 14.68 23.23 -7.12
N LEU A 8 15.39 22.20 -6.62
CA LEU A 8 14.79 21.08 -5.91
C LEU A 8 14.22 21.59 -4.59
N ALA A 9 12.89 21.73 -4.52
CA ALA A 9 12.19 21.95 -3.26
C ALA A 9 12.24 20.64 -2.45
N VAL A 10 13.15 20.56 -1.49
CA VAL A 10 13.21 19.50 -0.49
C VAL A 10 11.98 19.66 0.41
N MET A 11 11.19 18.59 0.52
CA MET A 11 10.06 18.48 1.42
C MET A 11 10.57 18.24 2.85
N GLU A 12 10.96 19.32 3.52
CA GLU A 12 11.33 19.33 4.94
C GLU A 12 10.05 19.28 5.79
N CYS A 13 9.62 18.09 6.18
CA CYS A 13 8.59 17.92 7.20
C CYS A 13 9.21 18.21 8.59
N SER A 14 9.28 19.49 8.93
CA SER A 14 9.61 19.97 10.28
C SER A 14 8.43 19.69 11.22
N LEU A 15 8.62 18.79 12.18
CA LEU A 15 7.68 18.50 13.27
C LEU A 15 8.12 19.27 14.53
N PRO A 16 7.30 20.16 15.11
CA PRO A 16 7.60 20.71 16.43
C PRO A 16 7.33 19.66 17.52
N ALA A 17 8.31 19.56 18.42
CA ALA A 17 8.24 18.80 19.66
C ALA A 17 7.20 19.38 20.63
N SER A 18 6.82 18.52 21.58
CA SER A 18 6.05 18.78 22.81
C SER A 18 4.54 18.89 22.67
N TYR A 19 3.80 18.03 23.39
CA TYR A 19 2.92 18.49 24.46
C TYR A 19 2.55 17.35 25.43
N CYS A 20 2.62 17.71 26.71
CA CYS A 20 2.33 16.97 27.94
C CYS A 20 1.12 16.03 27.92
N SER A 21 1.29 14.88 28.57
CA SER A 21 0.20 14.15 29.24
C SER A 21 -0.18 14.83 30.57
N PRO A 22 -1.45 14.70 31.00
CA PRO A 22 -1.69 14.44 32.42
C PRO A 22 -2.76 13.35 32.67
N THR A 23 -2.31 12.36 33.45
CA THR A 23 -2.93 11.76 34.65
C THR A 23 -4.46 11.59 34.75
N ARG A 24 -4.90 10.33 34.87
CA ARG A 24 -6.25 9.86 35.21
C ARG A 24 -6.37 9.52 36.71
N PRO A 25 -7.48 9.83 37.40
CA PRO A 25 -7.93 9.05 38.55
C PRO A 25 -9.18 8.19 38.22
N PRO A 26 -9.38 7.03 38.86
CA PRO A 26 -10.58 6.20 38.69
C PRO A 26 -11.67 6.60 39.70
N VAL A 27 -12.91 6.80 39.22
CA VAL A 27 -14.12 6.86 40.05
C VAL A 27 -15.07 5.75 39.60
N ALA A 28 -15.44 4.89 40.55
CA ALA A 28 -16.41 3.80 40.38
C ALA A 28 -17.86 4.33 40.46
N PRO A 29 -18.84 3.69 39.78
CA PRO A 29 -20.26 3.91 40.06
C PRO A 29 -20.83 2.84 41.01
N PRO A 30 -21.80 3.17 41.89
CA PRO A 30 -22.57 2.19 42.66
C PRO A 30 -23.77 1.62 41.88
N ALA A 31 -24.22 0.47 42.38
CA ALA A 31 -25.18 -0.46 41.81
C ALA A 31 -26.67 -0.03 41.82
N GLY A 32 -27.45 -0.67 40.95
CA GLY A 32 -28.84 -1.09 41.24
C GLY A 32 -29.93 -0.43 40.38
N SER A 33 -30.57 -1.22 39.50
CA SER A 33 -32.02 -1.54 39.56
C SER A 33 -32.50 -2.20 38.26
N ASP A 34 -33.15 -3.35 38.42
CA ASP A 34 -33.88 -4.15 37.44
C ASP A 34 -34.90 -3.35 36.60
N LEU A 35 -35.17 -3.81 35.37
CA LEU A 35 -36.50 -4.23 34.87
C LEU A 35 -36.45 -4.64 33.39
N CYS A 36 -36.98 -5.82 33.11
CA CYS A 36 -37.12 -6.46 31.79
C CYS A 36 -38.40 -6.00 31.08
N GLY A 37 -38.32 -5.67 29.78
CA GLY A 37 -39.45 -5.38 28.90
C GLY A 37 -39.18 -5.86 27.46
N PRO A 38 -40.22 -6.27 26.69
CA PRO A 38 -40.07 -7.08 25.46
C PRO A 38 -39.52 -6.28 24.27
N PRO A 39 -38.87 -6.93 23.28
CA PRO A 39 -38.19 -6.27 22.19
C PRO A 39 -39.21 -5.76 21.16
N LYS A 40 -39.29 -4.45 21.01
CA LYS A 40 -40.16 -3.79 20.05
C LYS A 40 -39.37 -2.76 19.27
N GLY A 41 -39.18 -3.06 17.99
CA GLY A 41 -38.75 -2.14 16.95
C GLY A 41 -37.25 -1.90 16.90
N LEU A 42 -36.59 -2.45 15.88
CA LEU A 42 -35.37 -1.86 15.31
C LEU A 42 -35.77 -0.53 14.64
N HIS A 43 -36.07 0.49 15.45
CA HIS A 43 -36.24 1.85 14.98
C HIS A 43 -34.90 2.55 15.12
N VAL A 44 -34.22 2.75 13.99
CA VAL A 44 -33.06 3.64 13.94
C VAL A 44 -33.57 5.08 13.95
N ASN A 45 -33.55 5.70 15.13
CA ASN A 45 -33.77 7.13 15.25
C ASN A 45 -32.52 7.81 14.69
N PHE A 46 -32.64 8.51 13.56
CA PHE A 46 -31.64 9.52 13.21
C PHE A 46 -32.03 10.75 14.02
N ASP A 47 -31.50 10.87 15.23
CA ASP A 47 -31.59 12.12 15.99
C ASP A 47 -31.01 13.23 15.11
N THR A 48 -31.91 14.02 14.51
CA THR A 48 -31.57 15.30 13.91
C THR A 48 -31.50 16.30 15.04
N ASP A 49 -30.64 16.02 16.02
CA ASP A 49 -30.20 17.05 16.94
C ASP A 49 -29.25 17.96 16.18
N LYS A 50 -29.44 19.23 16.44
CA LYS A 50 -28.94 20.37 15.68
C LYS A 50 -27.43 20.46 15.88
N ASP A 51 -26.72 19.60 15.17
CA ASP A 51 -25.27 19.52 15.13
C ASP A 51 -24.76 20.81 14.48
N ASP A 52 -23.98 21.57 15.25
CA ASP A 52 -23.25 22.73 14.76
C ASP A 52 -22.50 22.33 13.46
N PRO A 53 -22.69 23.04 12.33
CA PRO A 53 -22.19 22.60 11.03
C PRO A 53 -20.65 22.61 10.94
N GLN A 54 -19.93 22.97 12.01
CA GLN A 54 -18.47 23.00 12.05
C GLN A 54 -17.84 21.67 12.47
N ASP A 55 -18.53 20.80 13.22
CA ASP A 55 -17.91 19.61 13.81
C ASP A 55 -17.95 18.35 12.91
N ARG A 56 -18.99 18.19 12.07
CA ARG A 56 -19.09 17.08 11.09
C ARG A 56 -18.00 17.11 9.99
N ARG A 57 -17.27 18.23 9.85
CA ARG A 57 -16.31 18.48 8.76
C ARG A 57 -14.89 17.96 9.02
N LYS A 58 -14.60 17.38 10.19
CA LYS A 58 -13.26 16.83 10.52
C LYS A 58 -13.22 15.31 10.59
N LYS A 59 -14.05 14.63 9.78
CA LYS A 59 -13.93 13.19 9.57
C LYS A 59 -12.67 12.95 8.75
N TYR A 60 -11.59 12.52 9.40
CA TYR A 60 -10.36 12.15 8.71
C TYR A 60 -10.68 11.05 7.68
N LEU A 61 -10.62 11.40 6.39
CA LEU A 61 -10.90 10.49 5.26
C LEU A 61 -9.78 9.47 5.05
N THR A 62 -8.65 9.63 5.74
CA THR A 62 -7.46 8.81 5.58
C THR A 62 -7.27 7.95 6.82
N ALA A 63 -7.72 6.70 6.73
CA ALA A 63 -7.32 5.67 7.68
C ALA A 63 -5.79 5.52 7.67
N LYS A 64 -5.20 5.22 8.82
CA LYS A 64 -3.76 4.96 8.94
C LYS A 64 -3.50 3.47 8.83
N TYR A 65 -2.48 3.10 8.07
CA TYR A 65 -1.99 1.72 8.02
C TYR A 65 -1.30 1.35 9.34
N GLY A 66 -1.60 0.17 9.86
CA GLY A 66 -0.88 -0.38 11.01
C GLY A 66 0.58 -0.70 10.68
N PRO A 67 1.46 -0.92 11.69
CA PRO A 67 2.87 -1.25 11.47
C PRO A 67 3.09 -2.45 10.54
N HIS A 68 2.26 -3.49 10.67
CA HIS A 68 2.32 -4.67 9.82
C HIS A 68 1.93 -4.35 8.36
N GLN A 69 0.82 -3.67 8.15
CA GLN A 69 0.40 -3.23 6.80
C GLN A 69 1.47 -2.35 6.16
N MET A 70 2.03 -1.41 6.93
CA MET A 70 3.12 -0.56 6.45
C MET A 70 4.38 -1.38 6.09
N SER A 71 4.66 -2.45 6.82
CA SER A 71 5.73 -3.38 6.46
C SER A 71 5.43 -4.13 5.15
N LEU A 72 4.20 -4.60 4.93
CA LEU A 72 3.80 -5.28 3.70
C LEU A 72 3.87 -4.34 2.50
N ILE A 73 3.36 -3.11 2.64
CA ILE A 73 3.44 -2.07 1.60
C ILE A 73 4.91 -1.85 1.21
N LYS A 74 5.80 -1.66 2.19
CA LYS A 74 7.24 -1.48 1.92
C LYS A 74 7.88 -2.68 1.23
N LYS A 75 7.49 -3.91 1.59
CA LYS A 75 7.99 -5.13 0.94
C LYS A 75 7.51 -5.21 -0.51
N ARG A 76 6.21 -5.00 -0.77
CA ARG A 76 5.62 -5.01 -2.12
C ARG A 76 6.30 -4.00 -3.03
N LEU A 77 6.43 -2.75 -2.56
CA LEU A 77 7.14 -1.68 -3.29
C LEU A 77 8.59 -2.05 -3.63
N ARG A 78 9.29 -2.76 -2.74
CA ARG A 78 10.67 -3.20 -3.03
C ARG A 78 10.72 -4.21 -4.17
N VAL A 79 9.76 -5.12 -4.23
CA VAL A 79 9.68 -6.12 -5.31
C VAL A 79 9.32 -5.45 -6.63
N GLU A 80 8.32 -4.56 -6.64
CA GLU A 80 7.92 -3.78 -7.82
C GLU A 80 9.06 -2.92 -8.36
N MET A 81 9.75 -2.18 -7.49
CA MET A 81 10.89 -1.34 -7.90
C MET A 81 12.01 -2.19 -8.51
N TRP A 82 12.36 -3.30 -7.86
CA TRP A 82 13.37 -4.21 -8.39
C TRP A 82 12.96 -4.79 -9.76
N MET A 83 11.70 -5.21 -9.91
CA MET A 83 11.17 -5.73 -11.16
C MET A 83 11.29 -4.69 -12.28
N TYR A 84 10.90 -3.44 -12.02
CA TYR A 84 11.03 -2.34 -12.97
C TYR A 84 12.49 -2.09 -13.38
N GLU A 85 13.42 -2.06 -12.43
CA GLU A 85 14.86 -1.92 -12.71
C GLU A 85 15.39 -3.06 -13.59
N GLN A 86 15.01 -4.31 -13.29
CA GLN A 86 15.45 -5.45 -14.08
C GLN A 86 14.85 -5.46 -15.48
N LEU A 87 13.57 -5.09 -15.63
CA LEU A 87 12.95 -4.93 -16.94
C LEU A 87 13.68 -3.85 -17.75
N GLN A 88 14.05 -2.72 -17.15
CA GLN A 88 14.88 -1.74 -17.82
C GLN A 88 16.21 -2.34 -18.29
N VAL A 89 16.89 -3.17 -17.49
CA VAL A 89 18.15 -3.82 -17.91
C VAL A 89 17.91 -4.77 -19.10
N LEU A 90 16.82 -5.54 -19.09
CA LEU A 90 16.47 -6.46 -20.17
C LEU A 90 16.15 -5.73 -21.49
N TYR A 91 15.57 -4.53 -21.43
CA TYR A 91 15.12 -3.79 -22.62
C TYR A 91 15.97 -2.56 -22.98
N ARG A 92 16.94 -2.16 -22.15
CA ARG A 92 17.85 -1.01 -22.40
C ARG A 92 18.68 -1.10 -23.68
N SER A 93 18.82 -2.29 -24.26
CA SER A 93 19.45 -2.48 -25.57
C SER A 93 18.51 -2.18 -26.75
N SER A 94 17.26 -1.82 -26.50
CA SER A 94 16.26 -1.52 -27.51
C SER A 94 15.94 -0.02 -27.51
N ASP A 95 16.15 0.64 -28.65
CA ASP A 95 15.77 2.04 -28.90
C ASP A 95 14.24 2.21 -29.00
N ASP A 96 13.52 1.08 -29.11
CA ASP A 96 12.07 1.01 -29.04
C ASP A 96 11.62 1.11 -27.57
N ASN A 97 10.78 2.11 -27.25
CA ASN A 97 10.06 2.18 -25.98
C ASN A 97 9.16 0.94 -25.87
N HIS A 98 9.65 -0.09 -25.20
CA HIS A 98 8.86 -1.29 -24.92
C HIS A 98 7.93 -1.00 -23.74
N ASP A 99 6.63 -0.85 -24.04
CA ASP A 99 5.55 -0.73 -23.07
C ASP A 99 5.19 -2.10 -22.46
N ILE A 100 6.19 -2.79 -21.89
CA ILE A 100 5.97 -4.07 -21.23
C ILE A 100 5.67 -3.83 -19.75
N GLU A 101 4.40 -4.00 -19.41
CA GLU A 101 3.89 -3.94 -18.04
C GLU A 101 3.61 -5.37 -17.54
N ILE A 102 4.22 -5.70 -16.40
CA ILE A 102 4.01 -6.95 -15.66
C ILE A 102 3.40 -6.58 -14.32
N ASP A 103 2.17 -7.01 -14.08
CA ASP A 103 1.48 -6.78 -12.81
C ASP A 103 1.88 -7.83 -11.77
N LEU A 104 2.36 -7.34 -10.62
CA LEU A 104 2.75 -8.22 -9.53
C LEU A 104 1.56 -8.93 -8.89
N ASP A 105 0.39 -8.27 -8.81
CA ASP A 105 -0.81 -8.87 -8.22
C ASP A 105 -1.34 -10.01 -9.12
N GLU A 106 -1.37 -9.82 -10.44
CA GLU A 106 -1.74 -10.89 -11.39
C GLU A 106 -0.80 -12.10 -11.23
N LEU A 107 0.49 -11.85 -11.02
CA LEU A 107 1.46 -12.91 -10.75
C LEU A 107 1.15 -13.66 -9.45
N LEU A 108 0.78 -12.94 -8.39
CA LEU A 108 0.47 -13.50 -7.07
C LEU A 108 -0.85 -14.28 -7.07
N ASP A 109 -1.84 -13.88 -7.87
CA ASP A 109 -3.14 -14.55 -8.00
C ASP A 109 -3.03 -15.94 -8.67
N MET A 110 -1.97 -16.19 -9.44
CA MET A 110 -1.72 -17.51 -10.01
C MET A 110 -1.27 -18.52 -8.96
N GLU A 111 -1.90 -19.69 -8.92
CA GLU A 111 -1.70 -20.72 -7.88
C GLU A 111 -0.40 -21.54 -8.06
N SER A 112 0.13 -21.65 -9.28
CA SER A 112 1.27 -22.52 -9.60
C SER A 112 2.48 -21.75 -10.13
N ASP A 113 3.65 -22.01 -9.54
CA ASP A 113 4.95 -21.54 -10.05
C ASP A 113 5.22 -21.97 -11.49
N ARG A 114 4.60 -23.04 -11.99
CA ARG A 114 4.73 -23.43 -13.40
C ARG A 114 3.99 -22.43 -14.30
N HIS A 115 2.73 -22.13 -14.00
CA HIS A 115 1.93 -21.17 -14.77
C HIS A 115 2.53 -19.78 -14.71
N ARG A 116 3.03 -19.35 -13.54
CA ARG A 116 3.74 -18.06 -13.39
C ARG A 116 4.96 -17.96 -14.32
N ARG A 117 5.75 -19.03 -14.44
CA ARG A 117 6.92 -19.07 -15.35
C ARG A 117 6.52 -19.02 -16.81
N GLU A 118 5.50 -19.77 -17.20
CA GLU A 118 4.98 -19.77 -18.57
C GLU A 118 4.45 -18.39 -18.96
N PHE A 119 3.68 -17.75 -18.08
CA PHE A 119 3.16 -16.39 -18.24
C PHE A 119 4.28 -15.36 -18.43
N LEU A 120 5.28 -15.35 -17.54
CA LEU A 120 6.42 -14.43 -17.64
C LEU A 120 7.27 -14.69 -18.88
N THR A 121 7.47 -15.95 -19.26
CA THR A 121 8.23 -16.31 -20.47
C THR A 121 7.51 -15.81 -21.73
N ALA A 122 6.19 -15.93 -21.78
CA ALA A 122 5.39 -15.42 -22.89
C ALA A 122 5.43 -13.88 -22.98
N LYS A 123 5.31 -13.19 -21.84
CA LYS A 123 5.41 -11.72 -21.76
C LYS A 123 6.78 -11.17 -22.14
N LEU A 124 7.84 -11.94 -21.90
CA LEU A 124 9.24 -11.54 -22.17
C LEU A 124 9.79 -12.14 -23.47
N ALA A 125 8.94 -12.69 -24.33
CA ALA A 125 9.38 -13.33 -25.58
C ALA A 125 10.13 -12.36 -26.51
N ASP A 126 9.80 -11.07 -26.46
CA ASP A 126 10.40 -10.01 -27.28
C ASP A 126 11.67 -9.40 -26.66
N ALA A 127 12.14 -9.92 -25.51
CA ALA A 127 13.36 -9.45 -24.87
C ALA A 127 14.59 -9.71 -25.76
N LYS A 128 15.41 -8.67 -25.97
CA LYS A 128 16.62 -8.75 -26.82
C LYS A 128 17.83 -9.38 -26.11
N GLN A 129 17.77 -9.60 -24.80
CA GLN A 129 18.83 -10.25 -24.02
C GLN A 129 18.84 -11.77 -24.21
N SER A 130 19.94 -12.42 -23.83
CA SER A 130 20.06 -13.88 -23.88
C SER A 130 18.97 -14.57 -23.04
N SER A 131 18.53 -15.74 -23.49
CA SER A 131 17.55 -16.57 -22.76
C SER A 131 17.94 -16.82 -21.30
N ASP A 132 19.24 -16.98 -21.02
CA ASP A 132 19.76 -17.19 -19.66
C ASP A 132 19.46 -16.00 -18.73
N HIS A 133 19.62 -14.77 -19.21
CA HIS A 133 19.30 -13.56 -18.45
C HIS A 133 17.80 -13.44 -18.17
N VAL A 134 16.95 -13.81 -19.13
CA VAL A 134 15.50 -13.82 -18.95
C VAL A 134 15.09 -14.89 -17.92
N GLN A 135 15.66 -16.10 -18.00
CA GLN A 135 15.38 -17.17 -17.04
C GLN A 135 15.88 -16.84 -15.63
N ALA A 136 17.05 -16.19 -15.51
CA ALA A 136 17.56 -15.70 -14.24
C ALA A 136 16.61 -14.66 -13.62
N PHE A 137 16.15 -13.69 -14.41
CA PHE A 137 15.16 -12.71 -14.00
C PHE A 137 13.86 -13.36 -13.50
N ILE A 138 13.29 -14.29 -14.28
CA ILE A 138 12.07 -15.02 -13.91
C ILE A 138 12.26 -15.76 -12.59
N THR A 139 13.38 -16.46 -12.43
CA THR A 139 13.69 -17.22 -11.21
C THR A 139 13.79 -16.30 -10.00
N GLU A 140 14.50 -15.18 -10.11
CA GLU A 140 14.68 -14.24 -9.02
C GLU A 140 13.38 -13.50 -8.67
N LEU A 141 12.56 -13.14 -9.68
CA LEU A 141 11.25 -12.52 -9.47
C LEU A 141 10.34 -13.43 -8.65
N LEU A 142 10.26 -14.71 -9.01
CA LEU A 142 9.43 -15.68 -8.28
C LEU A 142 9.95 -15.92 -6.86
N GLN A 143 11.26 -15.91 -6.66
CA GLN A 143 11.84 -16.02 -5.32
C GLN A 143 11.48 -14.80 -4.45
N ARG A 144 11.51 -13.59 -5.01
CA ARG A 144 11.14 -12.35 -4.32
C ARG A 144 9.64 -12.27 -4.05
N ALA A 145 8.81 -12.70 -5.00
CA ALA A 145 7.35 -12.75 -4.85
C ALA A 145 6.91 -13.65 -3.68
N LYS A 146 7.63 -14.74 -3.39
CA LYS A 146 7.36 -15.63 -2.23
C LYS A 146 7.53 -14.96 -0.86
N THR A 147 8.12 -13.76 -0.80
CA THR A 147 8.34 -13.03 0.46
C THR A 147 7.22 -12.05 0.81
N LEU A 148 6.26 -11.89 -0.10
CA LEU A 148 5.06 -11.07 0.01
C LEU A 148 3.90 -11.90 0.55
#